data_AF-A0AAD7DKD1-F1
#
_entry.id   AF-A0AAD7DKD1-F1
#
_cell.length_a   1.000
_cell.length_b   1.000
_cell.length_c   1.000
_cell.angle_alpha   90.00
_cell.angle_beta   90.00
_cell.angle_gamma   90.00
#
_symmetry.space_group_name_H-M   'P 1'
#
loop_
_entity.id
_entity.type
_entity.pdbx_description
1 polymer ?
#
loop_
_entity_poly.entity_id
_entity_poly.type
_entity_poly.pdbx_seq_one_letter_code
_entity_poly.pdbx_strand_id
1 'polypeptide(L)'
;MLSRRHLCVSGSAAALLAIPFLLWQFVSLSQLYDIPLPRLWESPSCPTIRPTVAVNTLAIPQRRHNVAIASTFDDHHNVYLSLVWTLQRVMDRSPSGGALQVYAPVPFKFGFQEIVDTLQLYRGEVRNPSALIDDINSNKGAEGIDIVVLGTCEVDLHNAWAKDLLAAWDARDAAHKFMLVCMVHNIQSASWQDSITDWAQRGAIRILPISEHVATAFRRSFLASADSPDAVIRSAGYEHIRIDVHIPIFDLPRAVNFKPSRTLSDAVIQGTFSLTRGDYIEFFAELKESLARNSKVWGYLPQTVDSAPYAVDTTLRDPPFRLFIIGSGELTVPQELKNIVSLHMGLNYTDFYALMHTMDICVPAFAPKDGYYDVQASSTIAMAVECNVPILVTERIKEAYIYINDDRPAVTRPAAMREVEALRALRTNDARYFLNRTGIARDSPTARAAEDMLDLGWARSEDDFRSFKQDIWDANDRVAERLLRDM
;
A
#
# COMPACT_ATOMS: atom_id res chain seq x y z
N MET A 1 -43.45 37.12 56.81
CA MET A 1 -44.60 36.73 55.97
C MET A 1 -44.08 35.90 54.82
N LEU A 2 -44.54 34.64 54.78
CA LEU A 2 -44.66 33.67 53.68
C LEU A 2 -43.50 33.56 52.66
N SER A 3 -42.71 32.47 52.52
CA SER A 3 -42.88 31.00 52.62
C SER A 3 -42.76 30.33 51.24
N ARG A 4 -42.24 29.09 51.27
CA ARG A 4 -41.95 28.07 50.22
C ARG A 4 -40.55 28.22 49.59
N ARG A 5 -39.51 27.41 49.89
CA ARG A 5 -39.34 25.99 50.30
C ARG A 5 -39.98 24.98 49.35
N HIS A 6 -39.16 24.25 48.59
CA HIS A 6 -38.96 22.78 48.55
C HIS A 6 -37.76 22.49 47.61
N LEU A 7 -36.60 22.02 48.14
CA LEU A 7 -36.13 20.62 48.23
C LEU A 7 -36.16 19.86 46.90
N CYS A 8 -34.99 19.60 46.29
CA CYS A 8 -34.14 18.41 46.43
C CYS A 8 -34.75 17.14 45.82
N VAL A 9 -34.05 16.49 44.88
CA VAL A 9 -33.47 15.15 45.04
C VAL A 9 -32.56 14.81 43.84
N SER A 10 -31.48 14.12 44.23
CA SER A 10 -30.35 13.48 43.56
C SER A 10 -30.49 12.83 42.18
N GLY A 11 -29.35 12.73 41.50
CA GLY A 11 -29.07 11.68 40.52
C GLY A 11 -27.62 11.70 40.03
N SER A 12 -26.69 11.15 40.82
CA SER A 12 -25.32 10.84 40.40
C SER A 12 -25.31 9.74 39.35
N ALA A 13 -24.53 9.88 38.28
CA ALA A 13 -23.94 8.76 37.55
C ALA A 13 -22.67 9.21 36.81
N ALA A 14 -21.53 8.92 37.42
CA ALA A 14 -20.28 8.71 36.72
C ALA A 14 -20.27 7.28 36.17
N ALA A 15 -19.94 7.11 34.89
CA ALA A 15 -19.50 5.89 34.21
C ALA A 15 -19.64 6.17 32.70
N LEU A 16 -18.81 5.71 31.77
CA LEU A 16 -17.60 4.90 31.77
C LEU A 16 -17.11 4.94 30.32
N LEU A 17 -15.79 4.85 30.15
CA LEU A 17 -15.10 4.56 28.90
C LEU A 17 -15.75 3.38 28.16
N ALA A 18 -15.89 3.48 26.83
CA ALA A 18 -16.05 2.33 25.96
C ALA A 18 -15.41 2.59 24.60
N ILE A 19 -14.15 2.15 24.53
CA ILE A 19 -13.39 1.74 23.36
C ILE A 19 -14.24 0.79 22.47
N PRO A 20 -14.24 0.90 21.14
CA PRO A 20 -14.54 -0.23 20.27
C PRO A 20 -13.26 -0.64 19.54
N PHE A 21 -12.35 -1.25 20.28
CA PHE A 21 -11.49 -2.31 19.80
C PHE A 21 -12.10 -3.58 20.41
N LEU A 22 -12.65 -4.46 19.58
CA LEU A 22 -12.51 -5.92 19.66
C LEU A 22 -13.64 -6.66 18.91
N LEU A 23 -13.18 -7.66 18.15
CA LEU A 23 -13.82 -8.95 17.91
C LEU A 23 -15.09 -8.96 17.07
N TRP A 24 -14.92 -9.08 15.75
CA TRP A 24 -15.93 -9.72 14.91
C TRP A 24 -15.36 -11.01 14.32
N GLN A 25 -15.93 -12.12 14.79
CA GLN A 25 -15.65 -13.47 14.32
C GLN A 25 -16.19 -13.63 12.90
N PHE A 26 -15.32 -14.03 11.98
CA PHE A 26 -15.70 -14.38 10.61
C PHE A 26 -16.58 -15.63 10.61
N VAL A 27 -17.85 -15.47 10.22
CA VAL A 27 -18.58 -16.54 9.55
C VAL A 27 -18.19 -16.48 8.08
N SER A 28 -17.45 -17.50 7.63
CA SER A 28 -17.09 -17.70 6.23
C SER A 28 -18.34 -17.86 5.36
N LEU A 29 -18.78 -16.79 4.71
CA LEU A 29 -19.67 -16.83 3.56
C LEU A 29 -18.82 -16.77 2.28
N SER A 30 -18.01 -17.82 2.07
CA SER A 30 -17.23 -18.01 0.82
C SER A 30 -18.00 -18.74 -0.27
N GLN A 31 -19.29 -19.01 -0.09
CA GLN A 31 -20.11 -19.69 -1.09
C GLN A 31 -21.04 -18.71 -1.80
N LEU A 32 -20.52 -18.03 -2.81
CA LEU A 32 -21.24 -17.53 -3.99
C LEU A 32 -20.16 -16.92 -4.89
N TYR A 33 -20.01 -17.44 -6.12
CA TYR A 33 -19.03 -17.06 -7.15
C TYR A 33 -17.63 -17.71 -7.09
N ASP A 34 -17.57 -19.04 -7.10
CA ASP A 34 -16.36 -19.77 -7.51
C ASP A 34 -16.20 -19.70 -9.04
N ILE A 35 -15.41 -18.76 -9.53
CA ILE A 35 -14.70 -18.94 -10.79
C ILE A 35 -13.44 -19.74 -10.43
N PRO A 36 -13.28 -20.99 -10.90
CA PRO A 36 -12.08 -21.76 -10.61
C PRO A 36 -10.86 -21.02 -11.18
N LEU A 37 -10.03 -20.47 -10.30
CA LEU A 37 -8.73 -19.95 -10.67
C LEU A 37 -7.87 -21.15 -11.09
N PRO A 38 -7.24 -21.14 -12.28
CA PRO A 38 -6.25 -22.16 -12.60
C PRO A 38 -5.14 -22.11 -11.54
N ARG A 39 -4.67 -23.28 -11.09
CA ARG A 39 -3.46 -23.37 -10.26
C ARG A 39 -2.27 -22.90 -11.10
N LEU A 40 -2.00 -21.60 -11.07
CA LEU A 40 -0.99 -20.94 -11.90
C LEU A 40 0.41 -20.96 -11.29
N TRP A 41 0.57 -21.55 -10.11
CA TRP A 41 1.82 -21.67 -9.36
C TRP A 41 2.43 -23.07 -9.45
N GLU A 42 2.54 -23.63 -10.65
CA GLU A 42 3.47 -24.73 -10.90
C GLU A 42 4.79 -24.14 -11.40
N SER A 43 5.75 -23.97 -10.48
CA SER A 43 7.07 -23.42 -10.78
C SER A 43 7.75 -24.22 -11.90
N PRO A 44 8.00 -23.63 -13.08
CA PRO A 44 9.07 -24.12 -13.94
C PRO A 44 10.36 -23.91 -13.14
N SER A 45 11.22 -24.93 -13.06
CA SER A 45 12.57 -24.79 -12.51
C SER A 45 13.34 -23.76 -13.32
N CYS A 46 13.29 -22.49 -12.89
CA CYS A 46 14.04 -21.42 -13.52
C CYS A 46 15.53 -21.63 -13.25
N PRO A 47 16.42 -21.60 -14.26
CA PRO A 47 17.84 -21.54 -14.01
C PRO A 47 18.12 -20.24 -13.26
N THR A 48 18.78 -20.35 -12.11
CA THR A 48 19.18 -19.23 -11.26
C THR A 48 20.24 -18.41 -12.00
N ILE A 49 19.82 -17.51 -12.90
CA ILE A 49 20.73 -16.55 -13.52
C ILE A 49 21.00 -15.49 -12.45
N ARG A 50 22.09 -15.69 -11.68
CA ARG A 50 22.66 -14.62 -10.86
C ARG A 50 23.18 -13.54 -11.81
N PRO A 51 22.63 -12.31 -11.80
CA PRO A 51 23.21 -11.22 -12.56
C PRO A 51 24.57 -10.91 -11.95
N THR A 52 25.65 -11.29 -12.63
CA THR A 52 27.00 -10.85 -12.30
C THR A 52 27.22 -9.50 -12.97
N VAL A 53 26.53 -8.48 -12.48
CA VAL A 53 26.89 -7.10 -12.82
C VAL A 53 28.07 -6.74 -11.91
N ALA A 54 29.26 -6.69 -12.49
CA ALA A 54 30.45 -6.18 -11.81
C ALA A 54 30.31 -4.66 -11.63
N VAL A 55 29.53 -4.26 -10.61
CA VAL A 55 29.54 -2.88 -10.14
C VAL A 55 30.82 -2.71 -9.35
N ASN A 56 31.76 -1.95 -9.90
CA ASN A 56 32.98 -1.55 -9.22
C ASN A 56 32.65 -0.43 -8.23
N THR A 57 31.83 -0.73 -7.22
CA THR A 57 31.56 0.17 -6.10
C THR A 57 32.70 0.01 -5.10
N LEU A 58 33.47 1.08 -4.90
CA LEU A 58 34.31 1.23 -3.72
C LEU A 58 33.42 0.93 -2.50
N ALA A 59 33.64 -0.22 -1.86
CA ALA A 59 32.81 -0.67 -0.75
C ALA A 59 32.90 0.36 0.38
N ILE A 60 31.83 1.13 0.56
CA ILE A 60 31.73 2.10 1.65
C ILE A 60 31.51 1.29 2.94
N PRO A 61 32.28 1.50 4.02
CA PRO A 61 32.19 0.67 5.22
C PRO A 61 30.80 0.69 5.85
N GLN A 62 30.17 -0.47 5.94
CA GLN A 62 28.98 -0.70 6.75
C GLN A 62 29.33 -0.56 8.23
N ARG A 63 28.53 0.19 9.00
CA ARG A 63 28.75 0.40 10.44
C ARG A 63 27.80 -0.41 11.32
N ARG A 64 26.66 -0.80 10.77
CA ARG A 64 25.61 -1.53 11.48
C ARG A 64 25.43 -2.91 10.86
N HIS A 65 25.47 -3.95 11.68
CA HIS A 65 25.46 -5.34 11.22
C HIS A 65 24.30 -6.14 11.79
N ASN A 66 23.60 -5.69 12.84
CA ASN A 66 22.64 -6.51 13.58
C ASN A 66 21.27 -5.83 13.62
N VAL A 67 20.45 -6.10 12.60
CA VAL A 67 19.15 -5.44 12.44
C VAL A 67 18.04 -6.35 12.93
N ALA A 68 17.20 -5.82 13.81
CA ALA A 68 15.93 -6.43 14.18
C ALA A 68 14.79 -5.70 13.46
N ILE A 69 13.92 -6.45 12.79
CA ILE A 69 12.69 -5.93 12.20
C ILE A 69 11.53 -6.58 12.93
N ALA A 70 10.69 -5.76 13.55
CA ALA A 70 9.64 -6.23 14.43
C ALA A 70 8.31 -5.58 14.10
N SER A 71 7.24 -6.37 14.18
CA SER A 71 5.89 -5.83 14.23
C SER A 71 5.01 -6.73 15.10
N THR A 72 4.12 -6.11 15.86
CA THR A 72 2.99 -6.77 16.52
C THR A 72 1.75 -6.76 15.64
N PHE A 73 1.76 -5.96 14.57
CA PHE A 73 0.65 -5.87 13.65
C PHE A 73 0.60 -7.13 12.77
N ASP A 74 -0.55 -7.78 12.78
CA ASP A 74 -0.78 -9.04 12.08
C ASP A 74 -1.31 -8.84 10.65
N ASP A 75 -1.27 -7.60 10.17
CA ASP A 75 -1.48 -7.20 8.78
C ASP A 75 -0.21 -6.49 8.23
N HIS A 76 -0.26 -5.98 6.99
CA HIS A 76 0.86 -5.26 6.34
C HIS A 76 2.16 -6.07 6.17
N HIS A 77 2.09 -7.41 6.14
CA HIS A 77 3.24 -8.27 5.86
C HIS A 77 3.99 -7.86 4.59
N ASN A 78 3.26 -7.53 3.52
CA ASN A 78 3.82 -7.07 2.25
C ASN A 78 4.57 -5.72 2.36
N VAL A 79 4.29 -4.92 3.38
CA VAL A 79 4.93 -3.62 3.58
C VAL A 79 6.29 -3.82 4.24
N TYR A 80 6.35 -4.30 5.49
CA TYR A 80 7.62 -4.36 6.21
C TYR A 80 8.53 -5.50 5.73
N LEU A 81 7.99 -6.61 5.21
CA LEU A 81 8.82 -7.69 4.66
C LEU A 81 9.49 -7.29 3.33
N SER A 82 9.01 -6.27 2.64
CA SER A 82 9.71 -5.70 1.47
C SER A 82 11.00 -4.96 1.87
N LEU A 83 11.00 -4.32 3.04
CA LEU A 83 12.21 -3.73 3.62
C LEU A 83 13.16 -4.82 4.13
N VAL A 84 12.63 -5.87 4.78
CA VAL A 84 13.40 -7.06 5.17
C VAL A 84 14.18 -7.61 3.96
N TRP A 85 13.50 -7.80 2.82
CA TRP A 85 14.11 -8.26 1.58
C TRP A 85 15.18 -7.31 1.04
N THR A 86 14.90 -6.00 1.06
CA THR A 86 15.87 -4.98 0.64
C THR A 86 17.13 -5.02 1.51
N LEU A 87 16.98 -5.06 2.84
CA LEU A 87 18.09 -5.11 3.79
C LEU A 87 18.91 -6.40 3.65
N GLN A 88 18.24 -7.56 3.53
CA GLN A 88 18.91 -8.83 3.30
C GLN A 88 19.79 -8.77 2.03
N ARG A 89 19.24 -8.26 0.91
CA ARG A 89 19.97 -8.12 -0.36
C ARG A 89 21.16 -7.17 -0.26
N VAL A 90 21.03 -6.05 0.46
CA VAL A 90 22.14 -5.10 0.68
C VAL A 90 23.23 -5.72 1.56
N MET A 91 22.86 -6.35 2.68
CA MET A 91 23.81 -7.01 3.57
C MET A 91 24.56 -8.16 2.90
N ASP A 92 23.92 -8.91 2.02
CA ASP A 92 24.53 -10.03 1.29
C ASP A 92 25.64 -9.60 0.32
N ARG A 93 25.57 -8.36 -0.17
CA ARG A 93 26.61 -7.76 -1.01
C ARG A 93 27.76 -7.18 -0.19
N SER A 94 27.57 -7.00 1.11
CA SER A 94 28.55 -6.39 2.00
C SER A 94 29.61 -7.40 2.44
N PRO A 95 30.92 -7.11 2.30
CA PRO A 95 31.99 -8.01 2.73
C PRO A 95 31.99 -8.29 4.24
N SER A 96 31.49 -7.34 5.03
CA SER A 96 31.35 -7.49 6.49
C SER A 96 30.16 -8.35 6.90
N GLY A 97 29.25 -8.66 5.96
CA GLY A 97 28.00 -9.33 6.24
C GLY A 97 27.09 -8.56 7.20
N GLY A 98 26.13 -9.29 7.77
CA GLY A 98 25.19 -8.82 8.76
C GLY A 98 24.22 -9.93 9.19
N ALA A 99 23.55 -9.72 10.31
CA ALA A 99 22.47 -10.54 10.82
C ALA A 99 21.16 -9.74 10.76
N LEU A 100 20.13 -10.37 10.19
CA LEU A 100 18.77 -9.85 10.12
C LEU A 100 17.86 -10.77 10.94
N GLN A 101 17.12 -10.20 11.87
CA GLN A 101 16.22 -10.94 12.76
C GLN A 101 14.80 -10.41 12.57
N VAL A 102 13.85 -11.29 12.30
CA VAL A 102 12.45 -10.94 12.05
C VAL A 102 11.59 -11.36 13.24
N TYR A 103 10.82 -10.43 13.79
CA TYR A 103 9.91 -10.64 14.90
C TYR A 103 8.49 -10.31 14.45
N ALA A 104 7.64 -11.33 14.27
CA ALA A 104 6.29 -11.12 13.74
C ALA A 104 5.31 -12.20 14.24
N PRO A 105 4.00 -11.90 14.32
CA PRO A 105 2.99 -12.92 14.58
C PRO A 105 3.01 -13.97 13.45
N VAL A 106 3.09 -15.24 13.84
CA VAL A 106 3.00 -16.38 12.93
C VAL A 106 1.84 -17.31 13.33
N PRO A 107 1.17 -17.98 12.38
CA PRO A 107 1.42 -17.92 10.92
C PRO A 107 1.07 -16.55 10.32
N PHE A 108 1.79 -16.14 9.28
CA PHE A 108 1.46 -14.90 8.56
C PHE A 108 0.05 -14.98 7.97
N LYS A 109 -0.75 -13.92 8.14
CA LYS A 109 -2.13 -13.90 7.65
C LYS A 109 -2.20 -14.04 6.14
N PHE A 110 -3.36 -14.49 5.67
CA PHE A 110 -3.66 -14.65 4.24
C PHE A 110 -2.60 -15.46 3.49
N GLY A 111 -1.96 -16.43 4.16
CA GLY A 111 -0.98 -17.31 3.53
C GLY A 111 0.33 -16.64 3.08
N PHE A 112 0.68 -15.46 3.60
CA PHE A 112 1.87 -14.71 3.15
C PHE A 112 3.19 -15.48 3.32
N GLN A 113 3.22 -16.53 4.15
CA GLN A 113 4.38 -17.43 4.27
C GLN A 113 4.81 -18.01 2.91
N GLU A 114 3.87 -18.31 2.01
CA GLU A 114 4.21 -18.83 0.68
C GLU A 114 5.02 -17.81 -0.14
N ILE A 115 4.73 -16.52 0.02
CA ILE A 115 5.48 -15.42 -0.61
C ILE A 115 6.88 -15.29 0.00
N VAL A 116 6.96 -15.39 1.33
CA VAL A 116 8.24 -15.40 2.06
C VAL A 116 9.15 -16.51 1.55
N ASP A 117 8.61 -17.72 1.43
CA ASP A 117 9.35 -18.91 1.04
C ASP A 117 9.75 -18.86 -0.44
N THR A 118 8.82 -18.45 -1.31
CA THR A 118 9.04 -18.36 -2.77
C THR A 118 10.12 -17.35 -3.12
N LEU A 119 10.09 -16.17 -2.48
CA LEU A 119 11.03 -15.08 -2.75
C LEU A 119 12.28 -15.13 -1.88
N GLN A 120 12.33 -16.03 -0.89
CA GLN A 120 13.41 -16.10 0.10
C GLN A 120 13.69 -14.73 0.73
N LEU A 121 12.64 -14.06 1.23
CA LEU A 121 12.72 -12.65 1.64
C LEU A 121 13.80 -12.38 2.71
N TYR A 122 14.13 -13.37 3.54
CA TYR A 122 15.23 -13.32 4.51
C TYR A 122 15.74 -14.73 4.85
N ARG A 123 16.85 -14.78 5.59
CA ARG A 123 17.39 -16.02 6.17
C ARG A 123 17.15 -16.07 7.67
N GLY A 124 16.79 -17.25 8.18
CA GLY A 124 16.58 -17.49 9.60
C GLY A 124 15.11 -17.69 9.96
N GLU A 125 14.85 -17.83 11.26
CA GLU A 125 13.51 -18.10 11.79
C GLU A 125 12.79 -16.79 12.17
N VAL A 126 11.46 -16.80 12.03
CA VAL A 126 10.61 -15.74 12.62
C VAL A 126 10.51 -15.99 14.12
N ARG A 127 10.82 -14.96 14.90
CA ARG A 127 10.66 -14.98 16.35
C ARG A 127 9.34 -14.36 16.76
N ASN A 128 8.85 -14.74 17.94
CA ASN A 128 7.67 -14.10 18.53
C ASN A 128 7.99 -12.62 18.84
N PRO A 129 7.11 -11.66 18.51
CA PRO A 129 7.29 -10.25 18.86
C PRO A 129 7.65 -10.01 20.33
N SER A 130 7.10 -10.80 21.26
CA SER A 130 7.39 -10.64 22.69
C SER A 130 8.86 -10.87 23.06
N ALA A 131 9.63 -11.60 22.24
CA ALA A 131 11.03 -11.90 22.49
C ALA A 131 11.98 -10.72 22.17
N LEU A 132 11.51 -9.69 21.46
CA LEU A 132 12.35 -8.59 20.98
C LEU A 132 13.12 -7.91 22.12
N ILE A 133 12.43 -7.56 23.21
CA ILE A 133 13.03 -6.81 24.32
C ILE A 133 14.06 -7.66 25.06
N ASP A 134 13.78 -8.95 25.26
CA ASP A 134 14.71 -9.87 25.89
C ASP A 134 15.99 -10.04 25.05
N ASP A 135 15.84 -10.19 23.73
CA ASP A 135 16.97 -10.31 22.80
C ASP A 135 17.82 -9.02 22.78
N ILE A 136 17.19 -7.84 22.74
CA ILE A 136 17.88 -6.54 22.82
C ILE A 136 18.69 -6.41 24.12
N ASN A 137 18.16 -6.93 25.23
CA ASN A 137 18.79 -6.86 26.54
C ASN A 137 19.85 -7.95 26.79
N SER A 138 19.74 -9.08 26.10
CA SER A 138 20.68 -10.21 26.23
C SER A 138 22.09 -9.87 25.74
N ASN A 139 22.21 -9.00 24.74
CA ASN A 139 23.48 -8.54 24.20
C ASN A 139 23.50 -7.02 24.03
N LYS A 140 24.20 -6.35 24.95
CA LYS A 140 24.36 -4.89 25.00
C LYS A 140 25.70 -4.40 24.41
N GLY A 141 26.55 -5.32 23.95
CA GLY A 141 27.89 -5.02 23.43
C GLY A 141 27.93 -4.89 21.90
N ALA A 142 29.11 -5.09 21.32
CA ALA A 142 29.37 -4.92 19.89
C ALA A 142 28.57 -5.88 18.98
N GLU A 143 28.14 -7.03 19.51
CA GLU A 143 27.31 -8.02 18.81
C GLU A 143 25.80 -7.80 19.05
N GLY A 144 25.42 -6.77 19.82
CA GLY A 144 24.03 -6.45 20.09
C GLY A 144 23.30 -5.89 18.86
N ILE A 145 21.98 -5.95 18.88
CA ILE A 145 21.10 -5.31 17.89
C ILE A 145 21.43 -3.82 17.82
N ASP A 146 21.73 -3.30 16.65
CA ASP A 146 22.16 -1.91 16.44
C ASP A 146 21.14 -1.07 15.64
N ILE A 147 20.16 -1.71 15.01
CA ILE A 147 18.97 -1.08 14.45
C ILE A 147 17.74 -1.89 14.84
N VAL A 148 16.72 -1.20 15.34
CA VAL A 148 15.37 -1.76 15.54
C VAL A 148 14.44 -1.06 14.56
N VAL A 149 13.89 -1.81 13.61
CA VAL A 149 12.86 -1.34 12.69
C VAL A 149 11.51 -1.81 13.19
N LEU A 150 10.56 -0.90 13.35
CA LEU A 150 9.17 -1.22 13.61
C LEU A 150 8.37 -1.17 12.31
N GLY A 151 7.71 -2.27 11.96
CA GLY A 151 7.06 -2.47 10.67
C GLY A 151 5.82 -1.60 10.44
N THR A 152 5.17 -1.14 11.51
CA THR A 152 4.09 -0.14 11.46
C THR A 152 4.07 0.62 12.77
N CYS A 153 4.82 1.74 12.87
CA CYS A 153 4.94 2.49 14.13
C CYS A 153 3.60 3.02 14.65
N GLU A 154 2.63 3.23 13.76
CA GLU A 154 1.25 3.57 14.11
C GLU A 154 0.59 2.57 15.07
N VAL A 155 1.05 1.31 15.05
CA VAL A 155 0.57 0.23 15.91
C VAL A 155 1.63 -0.16 16.93
N ASP A 156 2.85 -0.38 16.45
CA ASP A 156 3.93 -1.01 17.22
C ASP A 156 4.44 -0.11 18.36
N LEU A 157 4.57 1.19 18.11
CA LEU A 157 5.08 2.13 19.10
C LEU A 157 4.01 2.66 20.06
N HIS A 158 2.72 2.45 19.76
CA HIS A 158 1.64 2.81 20.68
C HIS A 158 1.57 1.88 21.92
N ASN A 159 2.18 0.69 21.85
CA ASN A 159 2.07 -0.34 22.88
C ASN A 159 3.22 -0.29 23.90
N ALA A 160 3.38 -1.36 24.70
CA ALA A 160 4.42 -1.48 25.73
C ALA A 160 5.85 -1.22 25.20
N TRP A 161 6.08 -1.48 23.90
CA TRP A 161 7.38 -1.28 23.26
C TRP A 161 7.92 0.15 23.33
N ALA A 162 7.09 1.20 23.33
CA ALA A 162 7.61 2.57 23.43
C ALA A 162 8.51 2.78 24.65
N LYS A 163 8.05 2.32 25.82
CA LYS A 163 8.77 2.47 27.09
C LYS A 163 9.92 1.49 27.20
N ASP A 164 9.69 0.23 26.83
CA ASP A 164 10.68 -0.84 27.00
C ASP A 164 11.87 -0.67 26.05
N LEU A 165 11.63 -0.24 24.80
CA LEU A 165 12.71 0.07 23.85
C LEU A 165 13.52 1.28 24.33
N LEU A 166 12.87 2.32 24.84
CA LEU A 166 13.57 3.51 25.32
C LEU A 166 14.42 3.19 26.55
N ALA A 167 13.89 2.40 27.49
CA ALA A 167 14.63 1.92 28.65
C ALA A 167 15.82 1.03 28.25
N ALA A 168 15.63 0.13 27.28
CA ALA A 168 16.70 -0.69 26.74
C ALA A 168 17.78 0.15 26.04
N TRP A 169 17.38 1.20 25.32
CA TRP A 169 18.30 2.16 24.73
C TRP A 169 19.09 2.88 25.81
N ASP A 170 18.44 3.47 26.82
CA ASP A 170 19.06 4.23 27.91
C ASP A 170 20.05 3.38 28.72
N ALA A 171 19.76 2.08 28.92
CA ALA A 171 20.61 1.16 29.67
C ALA A 171 21.92 0.75 28.97
N ARG A 172 22.08 1.03 27.67
CA ARG A 172 23.32 0.74 26.94
C ARG A 172 24.33 1.87 27.09
N ASP A 173 25.63 1.56 26.96
CA ASP A 173 26.65 2.61 26.88
C ASP A 173 26.58 3.35 25.53
N ALA A 174 27.32 4.47 25.44
CA ALA A 174 27.27 5.37 24.30
C ALA A 174 27.74 4.72 22.99
N ALA A 175 28.65 3.73 23.03
CA ALA A 175 29.19 3.09 21.84
C ALA A 175 28.24 2.04 21.25
N HIS A 176 27.31 1.51 22.07
CA HIS A 176 26.44 0.39 21.70
C HIS A 176 24.95 0.77 21.62
N LYS A 177 24.63 2.07 21.53
CA LYS A 177 23.26 2.55 21.27
C LYS A 177 22.76 2.07 19.91
N PHE A 178 21.47 1.73 19.85
CA PHE A 178 20.78 1.37 18.61
C PHE A 178 19.96 2.53 18.06
N MET A 179 19.61 2.45 16.77
CA MET A 179 18.70 3.39 16.11
C MET A 179 17.30 2.78 16.03
N LEU A 180 16.26 3.56 16.35
CA LEU A 180 14.88 3.21 16.08
C LEU A 180 14.49 3.70 14.68
N VAL A 181 13.99 2.81 13.84
CA VAL A 181 13.45 3.14 12.51
C VAL A 181 11.96 2.85 12.49
N CYS A 182 11.14 3.86 12.22
CA CYS A 182 9.69 3.77 12.19
C CYS A 182 9.17 3.72 10.77
N MET A 183 8.69 2.56 10.31
CA MET A 183 7.91 2.50 9.08
C MET A 183 6.52 3.09 9.31
N VAL A 184 6.09 3.96 8.40
CA VAL A 184 4.82 4.68 8.49
C VAL A 184 4.17 4.84 7.12
N HIS A 185 2.85 4.98 7.12
CA HIS A 185 2.06 5.21 5.90
C HIS A 185 0.95 6.23 6.08
N ASN A 186 0.67 6.69 7.31
CA ASN A 186 -0.35 7.69 7.57
C ASN A 186 0.07 8.69 8.67
N ILE A 187 0.22 9.98 8.32
CA ILE A 187 0.56 11.03 9.32
C ILE A 187 -0.61 11.30 10.29
N GLN A 188 -1.86 11.06 9.89
CA GLN A 188 -3.03 11.32 10.74
C GLN A 188 -3.21 10.29 11.85
N SER A 189 -2.58 9.11 11.74
CA SER A 189 -2.47 8.16 12.83
C SER A 189 -1.45 8.67 13.85
N ALA A 190 -1.79 9.72 14.61
CA ALA A 190 -0.81 10.49 15.37
C ALA A 190 -0.53 10.00 16.80
N SER A 191 -1.31 9.06 17.34
CA SER A 191 -1.22 8.65 18.75
C SER A 191 0.14 8.09 19.17
N TRP A 192 0.90 7.49 18.26
CA TRP A 192 2.26 7.02 18.52
C TRP A 192 3.29 8.15 18.55
N GLN A 193 2.99 9.32 17.97
CA GLN A 193 3.93 10.44 17.89
C GLN A 193 4.24 11.03 19.27
N ASP A 194 3.31 10.92 20.22
CA ASP A 194 3.58 11.31 21.61
C ASP A 194 4.74 10.49 22.22
N SER A 195 4.97 9.27 21.71
CA SER A 195 6.03 8.37 22.16
C SER A 195 7.39 8.65 21.52
N ILE A 196 7.51 9.57 20.55
CA ILE A 196 8.78 9.82 19.84
C ILE A 196 9.55 11.03 20.33
N THR A 197 8.97 11.88 21.19
CA THR A 197 9.63 13.09 21.71
C THR A 197 10.98 12.77 22.37
N ASP A 198 11.01 11.74 23.22
CA ASP A 198 12.23 11.27 23.89
C ASP A 198 13.28 10.73 22.91
N TRP A 199 12.84 10.04 21.85
CA TRP A 199 13.73 9.52 20.82
C TRP A 199 14.31 10.63 19.94
N ALA A 200 13.49 11.64 19.63
CA ALA A 200 13.91 12.82 18.88
C ALA A 200 15.00 13.59 19.65
N GLN A 201 14.80 13.82 20.95
CA GLN A 201 15.79 14.46 21.83
C GLN A 201 17.15 13.76 21.81
N ARG A 202 17.14 12.42 21.70
CA ARG A 202 18.34 11.58 21.68
C ARG A 202 18.96 11.47 20.28
N GLY A 203 18.32 12.02 19.24
CA GLY A 203 18.72 11.83 17.84
C GLY A 203 18.69 10.35 17.42
N ALA A 204 17.85 9.54 18.08
CA ALA A 204 17.87 8.09 18.01
C ALA A 204 16.68 7.50 17.23
N ILE A 205 15.97 8.32 16.46
CA ILE A 205 14.86 7.90 15.60
C ILE A 205 15.03 8.38 14.15
N ARG A 206 14.60 7.52 13.23
CA ARG A 206 14.41 7.82 11.81
C ARG A 206 13.01 7.38 11.40
N ILE A 207 12.34 8.18 10.59
CA ILE A 207 11.05 7.82 9.99
C ILE A 207 11.28 7.32 8.58
N LEU A 208 10.56 6.26 8.22
CA LEU A 208 10.66 5.59 6.94
C LEU A 208 9.27 5.49 6.29
N PRO A 209 8.72 6.57 5.72
CA PRO A 209 7.43 6.53 5.06
C PRO A 209 7.46 5.69 3.78
N ILE A 210 6.32 5.11 3.42
CA ILE A 210 6.19 4.27 2.22
C ILE A 210 5.83 5.02 0.94
N SER A 211 5.86 6.37 0.98
CA SER A 211 5.62 7.25 -0.17
C SER A 211 6.16 8.67 0.10
N GLU A 212 6.54 9.39 -0.96
CA GLU A 212 7.15 10.72 -0.89
C GLU A 212 6.21 11.81 -0.33
N HIS A 213 4.92 11.79 -0.69
CA HIS A 213 3.96 12.77 -0.15
C HIS A 213 3.77 12.60 1.35
N VAL A 214 3.72 11.37 1.85
CA VAL A 214 3.67 11.08 3.29
C VAL A 214 4.95 11.57 3.98
N ALA A 215 6.13 11.36 3.38
CA ALA A 215 7.37 11.94 3.91
C ALA A 215 7.34 13.47 3.95
N THR A 216 6.77 14.11 2.94
CA THR A 216 6.59 15.57 2.92
C THR A 216 5.64 16.03 4.02
N ALA A 217 4.56 15.28 4.28
CA ALA A 217 3.63 15.56 5.37
C ALA A 217 4.30 15.43 6.75
N PHE A 218 5.09 14.37 6.99
CA PHE A 218 5.88 14.22 8.22
C PHE A 218 6.89 15.36 8.40
N ARG A 219 7.63 15.74 7.36
CA ARG A 219 8.57 16.90 7.42
C ARG A 219 7.85 18.16 7.87
N ARG A 220 6.69 18.45 7.28
CA ARG A 220 5.88 19.62 7.66
C ARG A 220 5.40 19.53 9.11
N SER A 221 4.91 18.37 9.52
CA SER A 221 4.44 18.12 10.89
C SER A 221 5.56 18.32 11.91
N PHE A 222 6.76 17.81 11.63
CA PHE A 222 7.91 17.94 12.53
C PHE A 222 8.44 19.37 12.62
N LEU A 223 8.43 20.13 11.53
CA LEU A 223 8.73 21.57 11.60
C LEU A 223 7.71 22.32 12.47
N ALA A 224 6.42 21.98 12.37
CA ALA A 224 5.40 22.56 13.23
C ALA A 224 5.61 22.17 14.71
N SER A 225 6.00 20.93 14.99
CA SER A 225 6.37 20.48 16.35
C SER A 225 7.60 21.23 16.90
N ALA A 226 8.59 21.52 16.05
CA ALA A 226 9.76 22.32 16.44
C ALA A 226 9.37 23.75 16.87
N ASP A 227 8.28 24.31 16.33
CA ASP A 227 7.73 25.61 16.72
C ASP A 227 6.66 25.52 17.85
N SER A 228 6.51 24.36 18.48
CA SER A 228 5.45 24.14 19.49
C SER A 228 5.53 25.12 20.67
N PRO A 229 4.39 25.58 21.22
CA PRO A 229 4.39 26.34 22.47
C PRO A 229 4.85 25.49 23.66
N ASP A 230 4.67 24.17 23.60
CA ASP A 230 5.15 23.23 24.62
C ASP A 230 6.68 23.16 24.60
N ALA A 231 7.31 23.52 25.72
CA ALA A 231 8.76 23.54 25.84
C ALA A 231 9.40 22.16 25.67
N VAL A 232 8.72 21.08 26.07
CA VAL A 232 9.22 19.71 25.95
C VAL A 232 9.29 19.31 24.48
N ILE A 233 8.22 19.59 23.72
CA ILE A 233 8.15 19.29 22.29
C ILE A 233 9.10 20.18 21.49
N ARG A 234 9.09 21.50 21.75
CA ARG A 234 9.95 22.47 21.05
C ARG A 234 11.44 22.19 21.22
N SER A 235 11.85 21.75 22.40
CA SER A 235 13.26 21.42 22.66
C SER A 235 13.67 20.01 22.21
N ALA A 236 12.75 19.23 21.63
CA ALA A 236 13.01 17.86 21.26
C ALA A 236 13.77 17.66 19.94
N GLY A 237 13.98 18.72 19.15
CA GLY A 237 14.72 18.63 17.90
C GLY A 237 13.98 17.85 16.80
N TYR A 238 12.64 17.98 16.73
CA TYR A 238 11.81 17.32 15.72
C TYR A 238 12.27 17.63 14.28
N GLU A 239 12.75 18.84 14.04
CA GLU A 239 13.30 19.30 12.76
C GLU A 239 14.57 18.53 12.32
N HIS A 240 15.20 17.79 13.23
CA HIS A 240 16.39 16.98 12.97
C HIS A 240 16.09 15.49 12.79
N ILE A 241 14.83 15.07 12.95
CA ILE A 241 14.44 13.67 12.70
C ILE A 241 14.66 13.36 11.22
N ARG A 242 15.46 12.33 10.95
CA ARG A 242 15.76 11.89 9.57
C ARG A 242 14.55 11.20 8.96
N ILE A 243 14.27 11.50 7.69
CA ILE A 243 13.15 10.93 6.94
C ILE A 243 13.64 10.44 5.57
N ASP A 244 13.56 9.13 5.37
CA ASP A 244 13.84 8.46 4.10
C ASP A 244 12.56 7.78 3.57
N VAL A 245 12.48 7.53 2.27
CA VAL A 245 11.32 6.86 1.68
C VAL A 245 11.73 5.46 1.22
N HIS A 246 10.92 4.45 1.54
CA HIS A 246 11.09 3.09 1.04
C HIS A 246 9.78 2.62 0.41
N ILE A 247 9.78 2.33 -0.89
CA ILE A 247 8.57 1.94 -1.62
C ILE A 247 8.39 0.42 -1.54
N PRO A 248 7.29 -0.10 -0.96
CA PRO A 248 7.16 -1.51 -0.64
C PRO A 248 6.67 -2.33 -1.84
N ILE A 249 7.61 -2.74 -2.70
CA ILE A 249 7.31 -3.61 -3.85
C ILE A 249 8.26 -4.81 -3.92
N PHE A 250 7.71 -5.99 -4.19
CA PHE A 250 8.48 -7.22 -4.44
C PHE A 250 8.76 -7.47 -5.92
N ASP A 251 9.71 -8.37 -6.17
CA ASP A 251 9.87 -9.01 -7.47
C ASP A 251 9.04 -10.31 -7.54
N LEU A 252 7.72 -10.17 -7.70
CA LEU A 252 6.83 -11.33 -7.79
C LEU A 252 7.11 -12.15 -9.06
N PRO A 253 7.18 -13.49 -8.97
CA PRO A 253 7.18 -14.34 -10.15
C PRO A 253 5.83 -14.18 -10.86
N ARG A 254 5.86 -14.01 -12.18
CA ARG A 254 4.65 -13.93 -12.99
C ARG A 254 4.24 -15.31 -13.46
N ALA A 255 2.93 -15.55 -13.55
CA ALA A 255 2.41 -16.68 -14.30
C ALA A 255 2.83 -16.54 -15.79
N VAL A 256 3.40 -17.61 -16.34
CA VAL A 256 3.89 -17.64 -17.73
C VAL A 256 2.70 -17.44 -18.69
N ASN A 257 2.88 -16.60 -19.72
CA ASN A 257 1.96 -16.39 -20.86
C ASN A 257 0.89 -15.28 -20.78
N PHE A 258 1.05 -14.22 -19.98
CA PHE A 258 0.16 -13.07 -20.14
C PHE A 258 0.40 -12.41 -21.50
N LYS A 259 -0.63 -12.41 -22.36
CA LYS A 259 -0.67 -11.59 -23.57
C LYS A 259 -1.67 -10.48 -23.34
N PRO A 260 -1.27 -9.20 -23.42
CA PRO A 260 -2.21 -8.09 -23.32
C PRO A 260 -3.35 -8.32 -24.32
N SER A 261 -4.58 -8.28 -23.83
CA SER A 261 -5.73 -8.28 -24.71
C SER A 261 -5.66 -7.05 -25.62
N ARG A 262 -6.12 -7.18 -26.87
CA ARG A 262 -6.26 -6.01 -27.77
C ARG A 262 -7.34 -5.05 -27.28
N THR A 263 -8.21 -5.51 -26.38
CA THR A 263 -9.37 -4.79 -25.88
C THR A 263 -9.37 -4.82 -24.35
N LEU A 264 -9.35 -3.64 -23.72
CA LEU A 264 -9.39 -3.48 -22.26
C LEU A 264 -10.65 -4.13 -21.71
N SER A 265 -10.51 -5.26 -21.03
CA SER A 265 -11.62 -6.08 -20.56
C SER A 265 -11.65 -6.23 -19.05
N ASP A 266 -10.50 -6.29 -18.38
CA ASP A 266 -10.47 -6.54 -16.94
C ASP A 266 -9.89 -5.34 -16.19
N ALA A 267 -10.74 -4.63 -15.45
CA ALA A 267 -10.32 -3.56 -14.57
C ALA A 267 -10.45 -3.97 -13.10
N VAL A 268 -9.56 -3.49 -12.25
CA VAL A 268 -9.60 -3.77 -10.81
C VAL A 268 -9.63 -2.52 -9.95
N ILE A 269 -10.50 -2.50 -8.94
CA ILE A 269 -10.40 -1.60 -7.79
C ILE A 269 -9.93 -2.46 -6.60
N GLN A 270 -8.75 -2.14 -6.06
CA GLN A 270 -8.18 -2.87 -4.93
C GLN A 270 -8.18 -1.99 -3.68
N GLY A 271 -8.58 -2.56 -2.54
CA GLY A 271 -8.46 -1.89 -1.25
C GLY A 271 -9.54 -2.27 -0.24
N THR A 272 -9.64 -1.49 0.83
CA THR A 272 -10.74 -1.63 1.79
C THR A 272 -12.07 -1.24 1.16
N PHE A 273 -13.09 -2.04 1.41
CA PHE A 273 -14.46 -1.83 0.96
C PHE A 273 -15.12 -0.78 1.87
N SER A 274 -14.62 0.45 1.79
CA SER A 274 -15.12 1.58 2.56
C SER A 274 -15.51 2.71 1.62
N LEU A 275 -16.74 3.21 1.77
CA LEU A 275 -17.26 4.37 1.04
C LEU A 275 -16.55 5.68 1.42
N THR A 276 -15.80 5.70 2.53
CA THR A 276 -14.97 6.87 2.88
C THR A 276 -13.63 6.89 2.17
N ARG A 277 -13.17 5.73 1.68
CA ARG A 277 -11.88 5.55 1.01
C ARG A 277 -12.00 5.41 -0.50
N GLY A 278 -12.99 4.64 -0.95
CA GLY A 278 -13.28 4.43 -2.37
C GLY A 278 -14.58 5.12 -2.80
N ASP A 279 -14.59 5.74 -3.98
CA ASP A 279 -15.75 6.38 -4.59
C ASP A 279 -16.68 5.36 -5.30
N TYR A 280 -17.00 4.25 -4.63
CA TYR A 280 -17.78 3.16 -5.22
C TYR A 280 -19.18 3.59 -5.66
N ILE A 281 -19.80 4.53 -4.92
CA ILE A 281 -21.16 5.02 -5.22
C ILE A 281 -21.19 5.67 -6.59
N GLU A 282 -20.34 6.65 -6.80
CA GLU A 282 -20.31 7.38 -8.06
C GLU A 282 -19.78 6.49 -9.19
N PHE A 283 -18.74 5.69 -8.94
CA PHE A 283 -18.20 4.77 -9.93
C PHE A 283 -19.28 3.82 -10.46
N PHE A 284 -20.08 3.22 -9.57
CA PHE A 284 -21.20 2.36 -9.98
C PHE A 284 -22.31 3.14 -10.69
N ALA A 285 -22.65 4.35 -10.23
CA ALA A 285 -23.65 5.18 -10.90
C ALA A 285 -23.25 5.47 -12.35
N GLU A 286 -21.98 5.81 -12.59
CA GLU A 286 -21.45 6.09 -13.92
C GLU A 286 -21.38 4.85 -14.81
N LEU A 287 -20.97 3.71 -14.25
CA LEU A 287 -20.94 2.46 -14.99
C LEU A 287 -22.36 2.07 -15.44
N LYS A 288 -23.36 2.17 -14.55
CA LYS A 288 -24.77 1.94 -14.89
C LYS A 288 -25.25 2.89 -15.98
N GLU A 289 -24.95 4.18 -15.86
CA GLU A 289 -25.33 5.17 -16.87
C GLU A 289 -24.68 4.86 -18.23
N SER A 290 -23.39 4.51 -18.23
CA SER A 290 -22.68 4.19 -19.46
C SER A 290 -23.23 2.93 -20.14
N LEU A 291 -23.63 1.91 -19.37
CA LEU A 291 -24.26 0.70 -19.89
C LEU A 291 -25.65 0.98 -20.46
N ALA A 292 -26.47 1.77 -19.76
CA ALA A 292 -27.82 2.12 -20.20
C ALA A 292 -27.81 2.88 -21.54
N ARG A 293 -26.76 3.68 -21.79
CA ARG A 293 -26.60 4.41 -23.05
C ARG A 293 -26.18 3.51 -24.21
N ASN A 294 -25.22 2.61 -24.00
CA ASN A 294 -24.77 1.67 -25.02
C ASN A 294 -24.03 0.49 -24.38
N SER A 295 -24.76 -0.58 -24.05
CA SER A 295 -24.18 -1.76 -23.38
C SER A 295 -23.21 -2.55 -24.27
N LYS A 296 -23.33 -2.44 -25.60
CA LYS A 296 -22.49 -3.19 -26.55
C LYS A 296 -21.02 -2.79 -26.49
N VAL A 297 -20.70 -1.52 -26.17
CA VAL A 297 -19.30 -1.09 -26.02
C VAL A 297 -18.59 -1.82 -24.88
N TRP A 298 -19.37 -2.27 -23.89
CA TRP A 298 -18.89 -3.04 -22.74
C TRP A 298 -19.00 -4.56 -22.97
N GLY A 299 -19.50 -5.00 -24.12
CA GLY A 299 -19.68 -6.41 -24.44
C GLY A 299 -20.96 -7.04 -23.88
N TYR A 300 -22.00 -6.24 -23.63
CA TYR A 300 -23.26 -6.70 -23.04
C TYR A 300 -24.49 -6.34 -23.89
N LEU A 301 -25.54 -7.16 -23.76
CA LEU A 301 -26.89 -6.91 -24.29
C LEU A 301 -27.86 -6.62 -23.13
N PRO A 302 -28.80 -5.68 -23.29
CA PRO A 302 -29.86 -5.47 -22.31
C PRO A 302 -30.78 -6.68 -22.27
N GLN A 303 -31.23 -7.05 -21.07
CA GLN A 303 -32.22 -8.10 -20.83
C GLN A 303 -33.51 -7.48 -20.29
N THR A 304 -34.63 -8.15 -20.56
CA THR A 304 -35.95 -7.80 -20.01
C THR A 304 -36.22 -8.44 -18.65
N VAL A 305 -35.21 -9.07 -18.03
CA VAL A 305 -35.37 -9.84 -16.78
C VAL A 305 -34.87 -9.01 -15.59
N ASP A 306 -35.75 -8.80 -14.62
CA ASP A 306 -35.51 -7.94 -13.44
C ASP A 306 -34.28 -8.34 -12.61
N SER A 307 -33.91 -9.62 -12.63
CA SER A 307 -32.80 -10.09 -11.81
C SER A 307 -31.42 -9.71 -12.37
N ALA A 308 -31.27 -9.47 -13.67
CA ALA A 308 -29.96 -9.22 -14.31
C ALA A 308 -30.15 -8.41 -15.61
N PRO A 309 -30.11 -7.08 -15.58
CA PRO A 309 -30.50 -6.29 -16.76
C PRO A 309 -29.50 -6.37 -17.91
N TYR A 310 -28.32 -6.98 -17.73
CA TYR A 310 -27.32 -7.13 -18.77
C TYR A 310 -26.78 -8.57 -18.81
N ALA A 311 -26.66 -9.13 -20.01
CA ALA A 311 -25.97 -10.40 -20.24
C ALA A 311 -24.86 -10.23 -21.27
N VAL A 312 -23.85 -11.11 -21.18
CA VAL A 312 -22.70 -11.11 -22.09
C VAL A 312 -23.18 -11.28 -23.52
N ASP A 313 -22.70 -10.42 -24.42
CA ASP A 313 -22.93 -10.54 -25.86
C ASP A 313 -21.95 -11.56 -26.44
N THR A 314 -22.40 -12.82 -26.55
CA THR A 314 -21.58 -13.92 -27.08
C THR A 314 -21.32 -13.84 -28.58
N THR A 315 -21.89 -12.84 -29.28
CA THR A 315 -21.67 -12.62 -30.71
C THR A 315 -20.44 -11.76 -30.99
N LEU A 316 -19.93 -11.05 -29.97
CA LEU A 316 -18.73 -10.23 -30.09
C LEU A 316 -17.47 -11.07 -29.99
N ARG A 317 -16.44 -10.68 -30.74
CA ARG A 317 -15.11 -11.31 -30.68
C ARG A 317 -14.33 -10.88 -29.45
N ASP A 318 -14.52 -9.64 -29.02
CA ASP A 318 -13.84 -9.08 -27.86
C ASP A 318 -14.51 -9.57 -26.56
N PRO A 319 -13.73 -9.88 -25.51
CA PRO A 319 -14.28 -10.27 -24.23
C PRO A 319 -15.11 -9.13 -23.61
N PRO A 320 -16.16 -9.44 -22.82
CA PRO A 320 -16.91 -8.42 -22.12
C PRO A 320 -16.04 -7.72 -21.07
N PHE A 321 -16.38 -6.47 -20.75
CA PHE A 321 -15.74 -5.74 -19.68
C PHE A 321 -16.17 -6.28 -18.31
N ARG A 322 -15.21 -6.49 -17.41
CA ARG A 322 -15.44 -6.94 -16.04
C ARG A 322 -14.72 -5.99 -15.09
N LEU A 323 -15.39 -5.67 -13.99
CA LEU A 323 -14.81 -4.94 -12.88
C LEU A 323 -14.60 -5.90 -11.71
N PHE A 324 -13.35 -6.06 -11.31
CA PHE A 324 -12.98 -6.80 -10.13
C PHE A 324 -12.84 -5.83 -8.96
N ILE A 325 -13.42 -6.17 -7.83
CA ILE A 325 -13.23 -5.43 -6.58
C ILE A 325 -12.59 -6.40 -5.61
N ILE A 326 -11.33 -6.16 -5.26
CA ILE A 326 -10.49 -7.10 -4.51
C ILE A 326 -10.06 -6.46 -3.19
N GLY A 327 -10.32 -7.14 -2.07
CA GLY A 327 -9.90 -6.64 -0.76
C GLY A 327 -10.70 -7.19 0.41
N SER A 328 -11.09 -6.31 1.33
CA SER A 328 -11.78 -6.70 2.56
C SER A 328 -12.77 -5.62 3.02
N GLY A 329 -13.81 -6.04 3.74
CA GLY A 329 -14.89 -5.19 4.26
C GLY A 329 -16.23 -5.54 3.61
N GLU A 330 -17.18 -4.61 3.69
CA GLU A 330 -18.53 -4.81 3.17
C GLU A 330 -18.83 -3.83 2.03
N LEU A 331 -19.26 -4.37 0.89
CA LEU A 331 -19.71 -3.56 -0.24
C LEU A 331 -20.89 -4.25 -0.92
N THR A 332 -21.96 -3.49 -1.15
CA THR A 332 -23.11 -3.98 -1.91
C THR A 332 -22.95 -3.57 -3.37
N VAL A 333 -22.82 -4.56 -4.25
CA VAL A 333 -22.88 -4.34 -5.70
C VAL A 333 -24.34 -4.13 -6.11
N PRO A 334 -24.68 -3.05 -6.84
CA PRO A 334 -26.03 -2.86 -7.37
C PRO A 334 -26.46 -4.03 -8.24
N GLN A 335 -27.73 -4.45 -8.12
CA GLN A 335 -28.28 -5.59 -8.84
C GLN A 335 -28.06 -5.49 -10.36
N GLU A 336 -28.08 -4.27 -10.89
CA GLU A 336 -27.88 -3.99 -12.30
C GLU A 336 -26.47 -4.33 -12.80
N LEU A 337 -25.49 -4.39 -11.90
CA LEU A 337 -24.09 -4.62 -12.20
C LEU A 337 -23.60 -6.03 -11.86
N LYS A 338 -24.48 -6.92 -11.38
CA LYS A 338 -24.06 -8.23 -10.83
C LYS A 338 -23.34 -9.16 -11.82
N ASN A 339 -23.54 -8.99 -13.13
CA ASN A 339 -22.90 -9.77 -14.19
C ASN A 339 -21.61 -9.10 -14.73
N ILE A 340 -21.22 -7.98 -14.12
CA ILE A 340 -20.16 -7.08 -14.60
C ILE A 340 -19.15 -6.86 -13.49
N VAL A 341 -19.61 -6.69 -12.26
CA VAL A 341 -18.80 -6.46 -11.07
C VAL A 341 -18.69 -7.75 -10.26
N SER A 342 -17.46 -8.18 -9.96
CA SER A 342 -17.16 -9.34 -9.12
C SER A 342 -16.43 -8.89 -7.86
N LEU A 343 -16.93 -9.32 -6.69
CA LEU A 343 -16.29 -9.07 -5.40
C LEU A 343 -15.42 -10.27 -5.01
N HIS A 344 -14.15 -10.01 -4.70
CA HIS A 344 -13.21 -11.00 -4.19
C HIS A 344 -12.70 -10.56 -2.81
N MET A 345 -13.13 -11.27 -1.77
CA MET A 345 -12.87 -10.89 -0.38
C MET A 345 -11.93 -11.86 0.30
N GLY A 346 -10.94 -11.33 1.01
CA GLY A 346 -10.08 -12.13 1.90
C GLY A 346 -9.31 -13.23 1.18
N LEU A 347 -8.92 -13.00 -0.07
CA LEU A 347 -8.03 -13.90 -0.80
C LEU A 347 -6.72 -14.08 -0.02
N ASN A 348 -6.16 -15.29 -0.07
CA ASN A 348 -4.76 -15.45 0.31
C ASN A 348 -3.87 -14.69 -0.70
N TYR A 349 -2.64 -14.37 -0.33
CA TYR A 349 -1.76 -13.55 -1.15
C TYR A 349 -1.41 -14.19 -2.49
N THR A 350 -1.25 -15.52 -2.54
CA THR A 350 -0.98 -16.25 -3.78
C THR A 350 -2.12 -16.09 -4.78
N ASP A 351 -3.37 -16.32 -4.36
CA ASP A 351 -4.57 -16.14 -5.17
C ASP A 351 -4.82 -14.67 -5.52
N PHE A 352 -4.54 -13.76 -4.58
CA PHE A 352 -4.61 -12.33 -4.80
C PHE A 352 -3.67 -11.89 -5.91
N TYR A 353 -2.38 -12.27 -5.85
CA TYR A 353 -1.40 -11.92 -6.86
C TYR A 353 -1.68 -12.62 -8.20
N ALA A 354 -2.12 -13.88 -8.18
CA ALA A 354 -2.56 -14.58 -9.38
C ALA A 354 -3.68 -13.81 -10.09
N LEU A 355 -4.69 -13.38 -9.35
CA LEU A 355 -5.81 -12.62 -9.90
C LEU A 355 -5.38 -11.23 -10.38
N MET A 356 -4.62 -10.48 -9.57
CA MET A 356 -4.09 -9.16 -9.96
C MET A 356 -3.29 -9.22 -11.25
N HIS A 357 -2.44 -10.24 -11.44
CA HIS A 357 -1.65 -10.43 -12.66
C HIS A 357 -2.47 -10.62 -13.95
N THR A 358 -3.77 -10.92 -13.82
CA THR A 358 -4.69 -11.07 -14.96
C THR A 358 -5.41 -9.78 -15.35
N MET A 359 -5.28 -8.71 -14.56
CA MET A 359 -5.98 -7.45 -14.78
C MET A 359 -5.28 -6.61 -15.86
N ASP A 360 -6.06 -5.95 -16.71
CA ASP A 360 -5.54 -5.03 -17.73
C ASP A 360 -5.18 -3.66 -17.13
N ILE A 361 -5.92 -3.22 -16.12
CA ILE A 361 -5.74 -1.90 -15.52
C ILE A 361 -6.25 -1.86 -14.06
N CYS A 362 -5.50 -1.16 -13.20
CA CYS A 362 -5.90 -0.84 -11.85
C CYS A 362 -6.49 0.56 -11.80
N VAL A 363 -7.62 0.70 -11.11
CA VAL A 363 -8.34 1.95 -10.92
C VAL A 363 -8.33 2.27 -9.42
N PRO A 364 -7.58 3.29 -8.97
CA PRO A 364 -7.51 3.61 -7.54
C PRO A 364 -8.87 3.97 -6.93
N ALA A 365 -9.73 4.63 -7.71
CA ALA A 365 -11.09 5.05 -7.32
C ALA A 365 -11.12 5.77 -5.95
N PHE A 366 -10.11 6.58 -5.64
CA PHE A 366 -10.01 7.26 -4.35
C PHE A 366 -11.13 8.27 -4.16
N ALA A 367 -11.78 8.22 -2.99
CA ALA A 367 -12.78 9.20 -2.63
C ALA A 367 -12.18 10.62 -2.59
N PRO A 368 -12.88 11.66 -3.07
CA PRO A 368 -12.32 13.01 -3.16
C PRO A 368 -11.83 13.62 -1.83
N LYS A 369 -12.41 13.18 -0.71
CA LYS A 369 -12.12 13.65 0.64
C LYS A 369 -11.17 12.72 1.41
N ASP A 370 -10.65 11.68 0.77
CA ASP A 370 -9.72 10.77 1.42
C ASP A 370 -8.32 11.39 1.54
N GLY A 371 -7.53 10.88 2.47
CA GLY A 371 -6.17 11.33 2.76
C GLY A 371 -5.10 10.81 1.78
N TYR A 372 -5.48 10.04 0.75
CA TYR A 372 -4.51 9.39 -0.13
C TYR A 372 -3.69 10.34 -1.01
N TYR A 373 -4.06 11.61 -1.09
CA TYR A 373 -3.37 12.61 -1.90
C TYR A 373 -2.31 13.39 -1.11
N ASP A 374 -2.38 13.39 0.22
CA ASP A 374 -1.65 14.35 1.05
C ASP A 374 -1.08 13.74 2.33
N VAL A 375 -1.77 12.81 2.98
CA VAL A 375 -1.43 12.36 4.34
C VAL A 375 -1.27 10.84 4.48
N GLN A 376 -1.79 10.07 3.55
CA GLN A 376 -1.80 8.61 3.63
C GLN A 376 -1.32 7.97 2.32
N ALA A 377 -0.49 6.94 2.41
CA ALA A 377 -0.13 6.11 1.26
C ALA A 377 -1.13 4.95 1.11
N SER A 378 -1.53 4.67 -0.13
CA SER A 378 -2.39 3.55 -0.47
C SER A 378 -1.58 2.35 -0.94
N SER A 379 -1.92 1.17 -0.41
CA SER A 379 -1.38 -0.11 -0.90
C SER A 379 -1.83 -0.41 -2.33
N THR A 380 -2.94 0.16 -2.80
CA THR A 380 -3.43 -0.01 -4.19
C THR A 380 -2.37 0.34 -5.22
N ILE A 381 -1.65 1.44 -5.01
CA ILE A 381 -0.63 1.90 -5.96
C ILE A 381 0.57 0.96 -5.97
N ALA A 382 1.09 0.62 -4.78
CA ALA A 382 2.22 -0.30 -4.65
C ALA A 382 1.90 -1.70 -5.19
N MET A 383 0.72 -2.23 -4.88
CA MET A 383 0.29 -3.56 -5.33
C MET A 383 0.06 -3.63 -6.84
N ALA A 384 -0.46 -2.57 -7.46
CA ALA A 384 -0.58 -2.51 -8.92
C ALA A 384 0.80 -2.52 -9.58
N VAL A 385 1.76 -1.72 -9.08
CA VAL A 385 3.16 -1.76 -9.57
C VAL A 385 3.77 -3.14 -9.37
N GLU A 386 3.64 -3.71 -8.18
CA GLU A 386 4.20 -5.01 -7.83
C GLU A 386 3.71 -6.12 -8.78
N CYS A 387 2.43 -6.09 -9.13
CA CYS A 387 1.76 -7.02 -10.04
C CYS A 387 1.85 -6.62 -11.52
N ASN A 388 2.66 -5.63 -11.89
CA ASN A 388 2.78 -5.14 -13.27
C ASN A 388 1.43 -4.77 -13.91
N VAL A 389 0.51 -4.18 -13.14
CA VAL A 389 -0.80 -3.73 -13.59
C VAL A 389 -0.75 -2.21 -13.79
N PRO A 390 -0.97 -1.69 -15.02
CA PRO A 390 -1.01 -0.26 -15.29
C PRO A 390 -2.07 0.44 -14.45
N ILE A 391 -1.80 1.66 -14.00
CA ILE A 391 -2.67 2.39 -13.06
C ILE A 391 -3.34 3.55 -13.78
N LEU A 392 -4.66 3.60 -13.79
CA LEU A 392 -5.42 4.73 -14.30
C LEU A 392 -5.38 5.89 -13.29
N VAL A 393 -4.65 6.95 -13.63
CA VAL A 393 -4.34 8.05 -12.69
C VAL A 393 -4.60 9.42 -13.30
N THR A 394 -4.67 10.43 -12.45
CA THR A 394 -4.60 11.83 -12.85
C THR A 394 -3.23 12.41 -12.52
N GLU A 395 -2.88 13.58 -13.07
CA GLU A 395 -1.66 14.30 -12.69
C GLU A 395 -1.54 14.51 -11.17
N ARG A 396 -2.66 14.79 -10.48
CA ARG A 396 -2.68 14.92 -9.01
C ARG A 396 -2.19 13.65 -8.30
N ILE A 397 -2.51 12.47 -8.83
CA ILE A 397 -2.02 11.20 -8.26
C ILE A 397 -0.53 11.04 -8.55
N LYS A 398 -0.06 11.38 -9.75
CA LYS A 398 1.37 11.34 -10.10
C LYS A 398 2.20 12.30 -9.23
N GLU A 399 1.66 13.46 -8.89
CA GLU A 399 2.29 14.42 -7.98
C GLU A 399 2.36 13.90 -6.52
N ALA A 400 1.35 13.16 -6.07
CA ALA A 400 1.34 12.57 -4.72
C ALA A 400 2.27 11.34 -4.65
N TYR A 401 2.15 10.43 -5.60
CA TYR A 401 2.94 9.20 -5.69
C TYR A 401 4.04 9.40 -6.74
N ILE A 402 5.04 10.21 -6.41
CA ILE A 402 6.09 10.64 -7.35
C ILE A 402 6.80 9.45 -7.99
N TYR A 403 6.94 8.33 -7.28
CA TYR A 403 7.54 7.12 -7.85
C TYR A 403 6.77 6.54 -9.04
N ILE A 404 5.46 6.83 -9.21
CA ILE A 404 4.69 6.49 -10.43
C ILE A 404 4.45 7.69 -11.35
N ASN A 405 5.18 8.80 -11.16
CA ASN A 405 5.20 9.89 -12.14
C ASN A 405 6.01 9.51 -13.38
N ASP A 406 5.57 8.45 -14.03
CA ASP A 406 6.23 7.75 -15.12
C ASP A 406 5.15 7.04 -15.94
N ASP A 407 5.24 7.09 -17.26
CA ASP A 407 4.22 6.52 -18.12
C ASP A 407 4.32 4.99 -18.25
N ARG A 408 5.44 4.38 -17.81
CA ARG A 408 5.63 2.91 -17.76
C ARG A 408 4.59 2.23 -16.84
N PRO A 409 4.37 2.67 -15.59
CA PRO A 409 3.31 2.12 -14.74
C PRO A 409 1.96 2.84 -14.88
N ALA A 410 1.91 4.05 -15.43
CA ALA A 410 0.73 4.92 -15.34
C ALA A 410 0.02 5.12 -16.69
N VAL A 411 -1.32 5.19 -16.62
CA VAL A 411 -2.19 5.67 -17.69
C VAL A 411 -2.81 6.98 -17.21
N THR A 412 -2.34 8.10 -17.75
CA THR A 412 -2.71 9.42 -17.25
C THR A 412 -3.97 9.93 -17.96
N ARG A 413 -5.09 10.03 -17.25
CA ARG A 413 -6.33 10.64 -17.75
C ARG A 413 -6.41 12.12 -17.37
N PRO A 414 -7.05 12.98 -18.19
CA PRO A 414 -7.39 14.32 -17.74
C PRO A 414 -8.34 14.24 -16.54
N ALA A 415 -8.12 15.09 -15.53
CA ALA A 415 -8.92 15.07 -14.30
C ALA A 415 -10.43 15.24 -14.54
N ALA A 416 -10.80 15.98 -15.59
CA ALA A 416 -12.19 16.19 -16.00
C ALA A 416 -12.89 14.94 -16.55
N MET A 417 -12.14 13.95 -17.07
CA MET A 417 -12.69 12.68 -17.57
C MET A 417 -12.72 11.68 -16.43
N ARG A 418 -13.90 11.24 -15.98
CA ARG A 418 -14.01 10.33 -14.82
C ARG A 418 -13.55 8.90 -15.16
N GLU A 419 -13.31 8.05 -14.16
CA GLU A 419 -12.67 6.75 -14.39
C GLU A 419 -13.46 5.87 -15.38
N VAL A 420 -14.78 5.80 -15.24
CA VAL A 420 -15.63 5.00 -16.15
C VAL A 420 -15.56 5.52 -17.58
N GLU A 421 -15.50 6.85 -17.76
CA GLU A 421 -15.36 7.48 -19.08
C GLU A 421 -14.00 7.17 -19.71
N ALA A 422 -12.93 7.20 -18.92
CA ALA A 422 -11.59 6.85 -19.37
C ALA A 422 -11.48 5.37 -19.74
N LEU A 423 -12.02 4.46 -18.92
CA LEU A 423 -12.08 3.03 -19.22
C LEU A 423 -12.84 2.78 -20.53
N ARG A 424 -13.98 3.45 -20.71
CA ARG A 424 -14.75 3.39 -21.95
C ARG A 424 -13.91 3.86 -23.13
N ALA A 425 -13.28 5.03 -23.01
CA ALA A 425 -12.51 5.64 -24.07
C ALA A 425 -11.33 4.75 -24.49
N LEU A 426 -10.58 4.20 -23.52
CA LEU A 426 -9.48 3.26 -23.76
C LEU A 426 -10.01 1.99 -24.46
N ARG A 427 -11.07 1.40 -23.93
CA ARG A 427 -11.67 0.18 -24.50
C ARG A 427 -12.15 0.37 -25.94
N THR A 428 -12.75 1.52 -26.27
CA THR A 428 -13.27 1.81 -27.62
C THR A 428 -12.28 2.53 -28.52
N ASN A 429 -11.11 2.90 -27.99
CA ASN A 429 -10.16 3.85 -28.60
C ASN A 429 -10.86 5.13 -29.11
N ASP A 430 -11.74 5.72 -28.29
CA ASP A 430 -12.60 6.85 -28.69
C ASP A 430 -13.04 7.73 -27.51
N ALA A 431 -12.50 8.96 -27.44
CA ALA A 431 -12.86 9.95 -26.42
C ALA A 431 -14.10 10.79 -26.76
N ARG A 432 -14.73 10.62 -27.94
CA ARG A 432 -15.87 11.45 -28.37
C ARG A 432 -17.06 11.39 -27.42
N TYR A 433 -17.27 10.26 -26.74
CA TYR A 433 -18.32 10.13 -25.74
C TYR A 433 -18.15 11.18 -24.62
N PHE A 434 -16.94 11.27 -24.05
CA PHE A 434 -16.57 12.24 -23.03
C PHE A 434 -16.67 13.67 -23.55
N LEU A 435 -16.06 13.96 -24.71
CA LEU A 435 -16.01 15.32 -25.27
C LEU A 435 -17.41 15.87 -25.57
N ASN A 436 -18.28 15.04 -26.17
CA ASN A 436 -19.65 15.45 -26.49
C ASN A 436 -20.51 15.64 -25.24
N ARG A 437 -20.34 14.78 -24.22
CA ARG A 437 -21.10 14.86 -22.97
C ARG A 437 -20.76 16.12 -22.18
N THR A 438 -19.49 16.50 -22.15
CA THR A 438 -19.00 17.64 -21.37
C THR A 438 -19.04 18.97 -22.13
N GLY A 439 -19.23 18.95 -23.45
CA GLY A 439 -19.17 20.14 -24.30
C GLY A 439 -17.76 20.73 -24.41
N ILE A 440 -16.73 19.94 -24.11
CA ILE A 440 -15.33 20.36 -24.20
C ILE A 440 -14.95 20.50 -25.67
N ALA A 441 -14.38 21.66 -26.04
CA ALA A 441 -13.90 21.92 -27.38
C ALA A 441 -12.75 20.97 -27.75
N ARG A 442 -12.74 20.48 -28.99
CA ARG A 442 -11.76 19.48 -29.47
C ARG A 442 -10.30 19.99 -29.45
N ASP A 443 -10.11 21.29 -29.54
CA ASP A 443 -8.81 21.96 -29.49
C ASP A 443 -8.43 22.42 -28.07
N SER A 444 -9.21 22.07 -27.04
CA SER A 444 -8.88 22.39 -25.66
C SER A 444 -7.70 21.55 -25.14
N PRO A 445 -6.97 22.03 -24.12
CA PRO A 445 -5.96 21.22 -23.43
C PRO A 445 -6.51 19.90 -22.88
N THR A 446 -7.75 19.90 -22.39
CA THR A 446 -8.40 18.70 -21.86
C THR A 446 -8.69 17.67 -22.94
N ALA A 447 -9.07 18.10 -24.15
CA ALA A 447 -9.27 17.21 -25.29
C ALA A 447 -7.95 16.59 -25.76
N ARG A 448 -6.88 17.39 -25.84
CA ARG A 448 -5.53 16.88 -26.14
C ARG A 448 -5.07 15.85 -25.12
N ALA A 449 -5.23 16.13 -23.82
CA ALA A 449 -4.86 15.17 -22.77
C ALA A 449 -5.66 13.85 -22.86
N ALA A 450 -6.91 13.90 -23.33
CA ALA A 450 -7.69 12.70 -23.62
C ALA A 450 -7.16 11.94 -24.84
N GLU A 451 -6.71 12.64 -25.88
CA GLU A 451 -6.08 12.05 -27.07
C GLU A 451 -4.71 11.44 -26.70
N ASP A 452 -3.86 12.15 -25.95
CA ASP A 452 -2.57 11.66 -25.46
C ASP A 452 -2.74 10.36 -24.64
N MET A 453 -3.77 10.30 -23.78
CA MET A 453 -4.12 9.09 -23.03
C MET A 453 -4.43 7.90 -23.95
N LEU A 454 -5.16 8.13 -25.04
CA LEU A 454 -5.53 7.09 -26.01
C LEU A 454 -4.33 6.66 -26.86
N ASP A 455 -3.51 7.62 -27.30
CA ASP A 455 -2.32 7.37 -28.10
C ASP A 455 -1.28 6.55 -27.33
N LEU A 456 -1.09 6.83 -26.04
CA LEU A 456 -0.26 6.02 -25.14
C LEU A 456 -0.90 4.66 -24.81
N GLY A 457 -2.24 4.62 -24.70
CA GLY A 457 -3.01 3.44 -24.34
C GLY A 457 -2.70 2.90 -22.93
N TRP A 458 -3.22 1.71 -22.63
CA TRP A 458 -3.06 1.05 -21.32
C TRP A 458 -2.06 -0.09 -21.33
N ALA A 459 -1.84 -0.76 -22.46
CA ALA A 459 -0.93 -1.90 -22.52
C ALA A 459 0.52 -1.46 -22.23
N ARG A 460 1.23 -2.25 -21.43
CA ARG A 460 2.64 -2.03 -21.09
C ARG A 460 3.43 -3.30 -21.30
N SER A 461 4.69 -3.17 -21.69
CA SER A 461 5.57 -4.33 -21.84
C SER A 461 6.08 -4.80 -20.49
N GLU A 462 6.49 -6.07 -20.41
CA GLU A 462 7.16 -6.60 -19.22
C GLU A 462 8.49 -5.90 -18.97
N ASP A 463 9.20 -5.53 -20.03
CA ASP A 463 10.48 -4.83 -19.95
C ASP A 463 10.31 -3.42 -19.37
N ASP A 464 9.24 -2.71 -19.74
CA ASP A 464 8.92 -1.39 -19.16
C ASP A 464 8.72 -1.49 -17.66
N PHE A 465 7.88 -2.43 -17.20
CA PHE A 465 7.66 -2.66 -15.76
C PHE A 465 8.93 -3.13 -15.06
N ARG A 466 9.72 -4.01 -15.68
CA ARG A 466 10.97 -4.51 -15.12
C ARG A 466 11.97 -3.38 -14.91
N SER A 467 12.18 -2.55 -15.93
CA SER A 467 13.05 -1.38 -15.83
C SER A 467 12.55 -0.39 -14.79
N PHE A 468 11.24 -0.13 -14.76
CA PHE A 468 10.63 0.75 -13.77
C PHE A 468 10.82 0.27 -12.32
N LYS A 469 10.55 -1.02 -12.06
CA LYS A 469 10.76 -1.60 -10.73
C LYS A 469 12.23 -1.63 -10.33
N GLN A 470 13.15 -1.81 -11.29
CA GLN A 470 14.58 -1.73 -11.02
C GLN A 470 14.99 -0.34 -10.50
N ASP A 471 14.45 0.74 -11.10
CA ASP A 471 14.72 2.11 -10.63
C ASP A 471 14.28 2.30 -9.17
N ILE A 472 13.11 1.75 -8.80
CA ILE A 472 12.61 1.75 -7.41
C ILE A 472 13.50 0.91 -6.49
N TRP A 473 13.89 -0.29 -6.91
CA TRP A 473 14.75 -1.17 -6.11
C TRP A 473 16.12 -0.58 -5.87
N ASP A 474 16.70 0.10 -6.86
CA ASP A 474 17.97 0.81 -6.71
C ASP A 474 17.83 1.99 -5.72
N ALA A 475 16.68 2.67 -5.73
CA ALA A 475 16.38 3.72 -4.74
C ALA A 475 16.24 3.15 -3.33
N ASN A 476 15.51 2.04 -3.18
CA ASN A 476 15.36 1.33 -1.91
C ASN A 476 16.69 0.78 -1.39
N ASP A 477 17.55 0.26 -2.27
CA ASP A 477 18.89 -0.20 -1.93
C ASP A 477 19.72 0.95 -1.33
N ARG A 478 19.71 2.13 -1.97
CA ARG A 478 20.38 3.33 -1.44
C ARG A 478 19.84 3.75 -0.08
N VAL A 479 18.54 3.54 0.20
CA VAL A 479 17.94 3.83 1.50
C VAL A 479 18.46 2.85 2.54
N ALA A 480 18.41 1.55 2.25
CA ALA A 480 18.94 0.51 3.12
C ALA A 480 20.45 0.69 3.41
N GLU A 481 21.26 1.07 2.41
CA GLU A 481 22.66 1.43 2.61
C GLU A 481 22.84 2.61 3.58
N ARG A 482 21.99 3.64 3.51
CA ARG A 482 22.00 4.75 4.49
C ARG A 482 21.63 4.27 5.88
N LEU A 483 20.61 3.42 6.01
CA LEU A 483 20.22 2.83 7.31
C LEU A 483 21.39 2.08 7.95
N LEU A 484 22.11 1.28 7.17
CA LEU A 484 23.22 0.45 7.65
C LEU A 484 24.53 1.22 7.91
N ARG A 485 24.59 2.49 7.50
CA ARG A 485 25.78 3.35 7.64
C ARG A 485 25.62 4.43 8.71
N ASP A 486 24.48 5.09 8.74
CA ASP A 486 24.33 6.34 9.48
C ASP A 486 24.17 6.09 11.00
N MET A 487 24.86 6.90 11.80
CA MET A 487 24.56 7.24 13.20
C MET A 487 24.46 8.74 13.31
#